data_AF-A0A970LE10-F1
#
_entry.id   AF-A0A970LE10-F1
#
_cell.length_a   1.000
_cell.length_b   1.000
_cell.length_c   1.000
_cell.angle_alpha   90.00
_cell.angle_beta   90.00
_cell.angle_gamma   90.00
#
_symmetry.space_group_name_H-M   'P 1'
#
loop_
_entity.id
_entity.type
_entity.pdbx_description
1 polymer ?
#
loop_
_entity_poly.entity_id
_entity_poly.type
_entity_poly.pdbx_seq_one_letter_code
_entity_poly.pdbx_strand_id
1 'polypeptide(L)'
;MLALDADVFAFIKPSLDAHTLGVNSAAELLRQCGYKVIIGDETIDKAMNDFRYEANRKLVLDWLRENRINRIGISYRRAQEEAVNMMGYFIHELESNGMLHYQGGPIRGVFYGGLPDGCRKIEKEHKGFVKTFMGGESVRETLTKMGVPEERIPKDIMEGSRYDDLRMEFGKDVIQAQEYNNFKPIDRSGYKEYGTRKDTVIKRLQHNMKKPFMPLMRADVGPYSSTVDRLDSIKEFISWAKELASAGYLDILSIGTSQLSQSNFGEDWGDKPNGGGVPVNSPEEYSMIWEAARPLLIRTYAGTKNIPQLAEMYENTIKICWHALSLWWFNKLDGRGPYDLYTNLQQHIETMKYIAKTNKPFEANVPHHFAFRGADDVTYIVSAYLSAKLAKKMGIKTFILQNMLNTPRSTWG
;
A
#
# COMPACT_ATOMS: atom_id res chain seq x y z
N MET A 1 5.62 19.10 24.58
CA MET A 1 6.93 19.66 24.94
C MET A 1 7.71 19.92 23.65
N LEU A 2 8.17 21.15 23.43
CA LEU A 2 8.96 21.50 22.25
C LEU A 2 10.28 20.73 22.21
N ALA A 3 10.73 20.41 21.00
CA ALA A 3 12.00 19.77 20.74
C ALA A 3 13.15 20.75 20.96
N LEU A 4 14.18 20.31 21.68
CA LEU A 4 15.39 21.09 21.92
C LEU A 4 16.44 20.77 20.87
N ASP A 5 17.38 21.69 20.66
CA ASP A 5 18.45 21.53 19.65
C ASP A 5 19.28 20.25 19.82
N ALA A 6 19.46 19.80 21.07
CA ALA A 6 20.19 18.59 21.39
C ALA A 6 19.35 17.30 21.32
N ASP A 7 18.04 17.39 21.07
CA ASP A 7 17.17 16.20 21.03
C ASP A 7 17.57 15.29 19.85
N VAL A 8 17.76 14.01 20.15
CA VAL A 8 17.94 12.96 19.14
C VAL A 8 16.62 12.24 18.94
N PHE A 9 16.13 12.26 17.71
CA PHE A 9 14.96 11.50 17.29
C PHE A 9 15.37 10.12 16.80
N ALA A 10 14.52 9.13 17.06
CA ALA A 10 14.68 7.80 16.53
C ALA A 10 13.36 7.22 16.03
N PHE A 11 13.44 6.33 15.04
CA PHE A 11 12.30 5.57 14.54
C PHE A 11 12.63 4.09 14.43
N ILE A 12 11.71 3.24 14.90
CA ILE A 12 11.83 1.78 14.86
C ILE A 12 10.51 1.16 14.37
N LYS A 13 10.58 -0.03 13.79
CA LYS A 13 9.40 -0.79 13.36
C LYS A 13 9.65 -2.30 13.43
N PRO A 14 8.62 -3.15 13.49
CA PRO A 14 8.82 -4.59 13.28
C PRO A 14 9.42 -4.88 11.89
N SER A 15 10.35 -5.83 11.80
CA SER A 15 10.97 -6.23 10.53
C SER A 15 9.94 -6.80 9.54
N LEU A 16 8.85 -7.36 10.06
CA LEU A 16 7.72 -7.90 9.28
C LEU A 16 6.75 -6.83 8.76
N ASP A 17 6.92 -5.56 9.12
CA ASP A 17 6.13 -4.46 8.55
C ASP A 17 6.87 -3.83 7.36
N ALA A 18 6.28 -3.97 6.17
CA ALA A 18 6.83 -3.45 4.92
C ALA A 18 6.55 -1.95 4.73
N HIS A 19 5.74 -1.31 5.59
CA HIS A 19 5.37 0.09 5.45
C HIS A 19 6.41 1.03 6.06
N THR A 20 7.40 1.45 5.26
CA THR A 20 8.49 2.34 5.69
C THR A 20 8.29 3.81 5.30
N LEU A 21 7.35 4.11 4.40
CA LEU A 21 7.19 5.43 3.81
C LEU A 21 7.00 6.53 4.87
N GLY A 22 6.13 6.30 5.85
CA GLY A 22 5.85 7.28 6.92
C GLY A 22 7.08 7.55 7.81
N VAL A 23 7.82 6.49 8.16
CA VAL A 23 9.07 6.61 8.94
C VAL A 23 10.12 7.41 8.18
N ASN A 24 10.34 7.08 6.91
CA ASN A 24 11.32 7.77 6.08
C ASN A 24 10.95 9.24 5.86
N SER A 25 9.67 9.52 5.61
CA SER A 25 9.18 10.89 5.43
C SER A 25 9.34 11.72 6.70
N ALA A 26 8.94 11.20 7.86
CA ALA A 26 9.13 11.89 9.14
C ALA A 26 10.61 12.11 9.46
N ALA A 27 11.46 11.11 9.22
CA ALA A 27 12.89 11.22 9.45
C ALA A 27 13.53 12.31 8.57
N GLU A 28 13.15 12.39 7.30
CA GLU A 28 13.68 13.40 6.40
C GLU A 28 13.23 14.81 6.76
N LEU A 29 11.95 14.99 7.08
CA LEU A 29 11.41 16.28 7.54
C LEU A 29 12.13 16.79 8.80
N LEU A 30 12.39 15.89 9.76
CA LEU A 30 13.12 16.24 10.98
C LEU A 30 14.59 16.61 10.71
N ARG A 31 15.25 15.92 9.77
CA ARG A 31 16.62 16.28 9.33
C ARG A 31 16.66 17.64 8.66
N GLN A 32 15.67 17.95 7.80
CA GLN A 32 15.52 19.27 7.18
C GLN A 32 15.27 20.38 8.20
N CYS A 33 14.62 20.06 9.32
CA CYS A 33 14.47 20.95 10.48
C CYS A 33 15.72 20.99 11.39
N GLY A 34 16.83 20.37 10.99
CA GLY A 34 18.12 20.41 11.69
C GLY A 34 18.26 19.43 12.86
N TYR A 35 17.41 18.42 13.00
CA TYR A 35 17.52 17.43 14.07
C TYR A 35 18.34 16.20 13.66
N LYS A 36 19.03 15.61 14.64
CA LYS A 36 19.65 14.29 14.46
C LYS A 36 18.56 13.22 14.50
N VAL A 37 18.52 12.38 13.46
CA VAL A 37 17.54 11.28 13.34
C VAL A 37 18.24 9.95 13.10
N ILE A 38 17.93 8.96 13.92
CA ILE A 38 18.45 7.59 13.86
C ILE A 38 17.30 6.65 13.48
N ILE A 39 17.56 5.70 12.57
CA ILE A 39 16.59 4.67 12.21
C ILE A 39 17.12 3.34 12.74
N GLY A 40 16.24 2.54 13.36
CA GLY A 40 16.56 1.19 13.82
C GLY A 40 17.12 0.33 12.67
N ASP A 41 18.16 -0.45 12.98
CA ASP A 41 18.70 -1.41 12.03
C ASP A 41 17.91 -2.73 12.05
N GLU A 42 18.35 -3.71 11.26
CA GLU A 42 17.71 -5.02 11.19
C GLU A 42 17.65 -5.74 12.55
N THR A 43 18.60 -5.48 13.45
CA THR A 43 18.64 -6.08 14.79
C THR A 43 17.52 -5.52 15.65
N ILE A 44 17.37 -4.19 15.67
CA ILE A 44 16.30 -3.50 16.40
C ILE A 44 14.94 -3.87 15.81
N ASP A 45 14.83 -3.88 14.49
CA ASP A 45 13.58 -4.22 13.81
C ASP A 45 13.12 -5.65 14.09
N LYS A 46 14.06 -6.61 14.19
CA LYS A 46 13.74 -8.00 14.59
C LYS A 46 13.30 -8.09 16.06
N ALA A 47 13.95 -7.35 16.96
CA ALA A 47 13.55 -7.30 18.36
C ALA A 47 12.12 -6.78 18.53
N MET A 48 11.67 -5.88 17.65
CA MET A 48 10.31 -5.36 17.65
C MET A 48 9.23 -6.36 17.21
N ASN A 49 9.57 -7.45 16.50
CA ASN A 49 8.57 -8.45 16.08
C ASN A 49 7.93 -9.17 17.28
N ASP A 50 8.72 -9.47 18.30
CA ASP A 50 8.28 -10.20 19.50
C ASP A 50 8.65 -9.43 20.76
N PHE A 51 8.20 -8.18 20.84
CA PHE A 51 8.54 -7.25 21.92
C PHE A 51 8.02 -7.69 23.32
N ARG A 52 7.20 -8.74 23.37
CA ARG A 52 6.76 -9.39 24.62
C ARG A 52 7.89 -10.11 25.37
N TYR A 53 9.00 -10.45 24.71
CA TYR A 53 10.13 -11.11 25.35
C TYR A 53 11.11 -10.10 25.95
N GLU A 54 11.51 -10.32 27.20
CA GLU A 54 12.37 -9.41 27.97
C GLU A 54 13.74 -9.16 27.31
N ALA A 55 14.34 -10.18 26.70
CA ALA A 55 15.61 -10.04 25.98
C ALA A 55 15.51 -9.01 24.83
N ASN A 56 14.40 -9.01 24.09
CA ASN A 56 14.16 -8.07 23.01
C ASN A 56 13.94 -6.65 23.55
N ARG A 57 13.21 -6.52 24.67
CA ARG A 57 12.99 -5.23 25.33
C ARG A 57 14.28 -4.60 25.83
N LYS A 58 15.14 -5.40 26.47
CA LYS A 58 16.47 -4.99 26.92
C LYS A 58 17.33 -4.48 25.76
N LEU A 59 17.32 -5.20 24.63
CA LEU A 59 18.09 -4.83 23.45
C LEU A 59 17.67 -3.45 22.91
N VAL A 60 16.36 -3.18 22.83
CA VAL A 60 15.86 -1.86 22.40
C VAL A 60 16.19 -0.77 23.43
N LEU A 61 16.06 -1.04 24.72
CA LEU A 61 16.44 -0.10 25.78
C LEU A 61 17.92 0.29 25.74
N ASP A 62 18.82 -0.69 25.60
CA ASP A 62 20.25 -0.46 25.56
C ASP A 62 20.61 0.37 24.32
N TRP A 63 19.99 0.07 23.17
CA TRP A 63 20.11 0.89 21.97
C TRP A 63 19.62 2.34 22.15
N LEU A 64 18.50 2.55 22.86
CA LEU A 64 18.01 3.89 23.20
C LEU A 64 19.03 4.69 24.02
N ARG A 65 19.69 4.04 24.99
CA ARG A 65 20.70 4.66 25.86
C ARG A 65 21.98 4.98 25.11
N GLU A 66 22.53 4.01 24.37
CA GLU A 66 23.77 4.15 23.61
C GLU A 66 23.70 5.31 22.61
N ASN A 67 22.55 5.45 21.95
CA ASN A 67 22.32 6.49 20.95
C ASN A 67 21.85 7.83 21.53
N ARG A 68 21.69 7.91 22.87
CA ARG A 68 21.20 9.09 23.60
C ARG A 68 19.88 9.60 23.05
N ILE A 69 18.96 8.69 22.75
CA ILE A 69 17.67 9.01 22.15
C ILE A 69 16.80 9.74 23.17
N ASN A 70 16.17 10.84 22.73
CA ASN A 70 15.24 11.62 23.56
C ASN A 70 13.80 11.50 23.07
N ARG A 71 13.60 11.18 21.79
CA ARG A 71 12.30 11.15 21.15
C ARG A 71 12.22 9.93 20.25
N ILE A 72 11.27 9.03 20.52
CA ILE A 72 11.20 7.73 19.84
C ILE A 72 9.84 7.56 19.15
N GLY A 73 9.87 7.19 17.88
CA GLY A 73 8.70 6.85 17.10
C GLY A 73 8.65 5.37 16.74
N ILE A 74 7.49 4.77 16.87
CA ILE A 74 7.23 3.37 16.50
C ILE A 74 6.19 3.35 15.39
N SER A 75 6.46 2.61 14.30
CA SER A 75 5.51 2.41 13.22
C SER A 75 5.07 0.96 13.13
N TYR A 76 3.75 0.72 13.16
CA TYR A 76 3.19 -0.62 12.91
C TYR A 76 1.77 -0.53 12.35
N ARG A 77 1.53 -1.09 11.16
CA ARG A 77 0.26 -0.89 10.43
C ARG A 77 -0.52 -2.16 10.08
N ARG A 78 -0.18 -3.32 10.68
CA ARG A 78 -0.81 -4.60 10.32
C ARG A 78 -2.04 -4.95 11.19
N ALA A 79 -1.86 -5.10 12.50
CA ALA A 79 -2.92 -5.57 13.40
C ALA A 79 -3.11 -4.62 14.59
N GLN A 80 -4.35 -4.20 14.83
CA GLN A 80 -4.68 -3.18 15.83
C GLN A 80 -4.41 -3.63 17.27
N GLU A 81 -4.79 -4.86 17.62
CA GLU A 81 -4.59 -5.39 18.99
C GLU A 81 -3.11 -5.62 19.30
N GLU A 82 -2.36 -6.15 18.34
CA GLU A 82 -0.91 -6.32 18.47
C GLU A 82 -0.20 -4.97 18.63
N ALA A 83 -0.66 -3.94 17.90
CA ALA A 83 -0.13 -2.58 18.05
C ALA A 83 -0.28 -2.03 19.47
N VAL A 84 -1.48 -2.18 20.04
CA VAL A 84 -1.79 -1.72 21.39
C VAL A 84 -0.93 -2.46 22.41
N ASN A 85 -0.86 -3.80 22.32
CA ASN A 85 -0.04 -4.61 23.20
C ASN A 85 1.46 -4.25 23.12
N MET A 86 1.99 -4.09 21.90
CA MET A 86 3.38 -3.71 21.68
C MET A 86 3.69 -2.34 22.31
N MET A 87 2.81 -1.35 22.12
CA MET A 87 2.97 -0.04 22.76
C MET A 87 2.85 -0.11 24.27
N GLY A 88 1.93 -0.92 24.81
CA GLY A 88 1.80 -1.18 26.23
C GLY A 88 3.08 -1.74 26.84
N TYR A 89 3.67 -2.79 26.23
CA TYR A 89 4.96 -3.33 26.66
C TYR A 89 6.09 -2.31 26.56
N PHE A 90 6.12 -1.49 25.50
CA PHE A 90 7.14 -0.47 25.31
C PHE A 90 7.09 0.63 26.37
N ILE A 91 5.91 1.18 26.64
CA ILE A 91 5.74 2.21 27.67
C ILE A 91 6.05 1.64 29.05
N HIS A 92 5.54 0.45 29.38
CA HIS A 92 5.83 -0.20 30.66
C HIS A 92 7.32 -0.43 30.88
N GLU A 93 8.05 -0.81 29.83
CA GLU A 93 9.49 -1.02 29.91
C GLU A 93 10.25 0.30 30.15
N LEU A 94 9.85 1.39 29.48
CA LEU A 94 10.43 2.71 29.72
C LEU A 94 10.15 3.19 31.14
N GLU A 95 8.91 3.01 31.64
CA GLU A 95 8.52 3.37 33.00
C GLU A 95 9.32 2.59 34.06
N SER A 96 9.41 1.27 33.91
CA SER A 96 10.08 0.39 34.88
C SER A 96 11.58 0.65 34.97
N ASN A 97 12.17 1.24 33.93
CA ASN A 97 13.59 1.60 33.87
C ASN A 97 13.86 3.10 34.12
N GLY A 98 12.86 3.88 34.51
CA GLY A 98 13.03 5.32 34.78
C GLY A 98 13.44 6.14 33.56
N MET A 99 13.10 5.68 32.35
CA MET A 99 13.56 6.30 31.10
C MET A 99 12.76 7.54 30.71
N LEU A 100 11.57 7.73 31.28
CA LEU A 100 10.66 8.82 30.89
C LEU A 100 11.01 10.13 31.59
N HIS A 101 10.81 11.25 30.90
CA HIS A 101 11.24 12.57 31.37
C HIS A 101 10.60 12.99 32.70
N TYR A 102 9.34 12.62 32.96
CA TYR A 102 8.69 12.91 34.26
C TYR A 102 9.28 12.09 35.41
N GLN A 103 10.05 11.04 35.12
CA GLN A 103 10.83 10.26 36.08
C GLN A 103 12.29 10.75 36.19
N GLY A 104 12.65 11.83 35.46
CA GLY A 104 14.04 12.29 35.34
C GLY A 104 14.85 11.59 34.23
N GLY A 105 14.23 10.73 33.43
CA GLY A 105 14.87 10.01 32.33
C GLY A 105 15.03 10.82 31.03
N PRO A 106 15.75 10.28 30.03
CA PRO A 106 16.09 10.98 28.80
C PRO A 106 14.94 11.08 27.77
N ILE A 107 13.90 10.25 27.87
CA ILE A 107 12.83 10.17 26.87
C ILE A 107 11.75 11.22 27.14
N ARG A 108 11.69 12.21 26.26
CA ARG A 108 10.83 13.40 26.34
C ARG A 108 9.60 13.31 25.44
N GLY A 109 9.59 12.38 24.48
CA GLY A 109 8.47 12.18 23.57
C GLY A 109 8.42 10.76 23.03
N VAL A 110 7.21 10.20 22.98
CA VAL A 110 6.93 8.92 22.35
C VAL A 110 5.86 9.11 21.28
N PHE A 111 6.13 8.58 20.10
CA PHE A 111 5.29 8.70 18.92
C PHE A 111 4.87 7.32 18.42
N TYR A 112 3.65 7.21 17.92
CA TYR A 112 3.17 5.97 17.30
C TYR A 112 2.46 6.25 15.98
N GLY A 113 2.88 5.58 14.90
CA GLY A 113 2.24 5.63 13.59
C GLY A 113 1.57 4.30 13.24
N GLY A 114 0.29 4.32 12.86
CA GLY A 114 -0.45 3.09 12.59
C GLY A 114 -1.86 3.30 12.05
N LEU A 115 -2.70 2.27 12.18
CA LEU A 115 -4.11 2.34 11.75
C LEU A 115 -4.94 3.26 12.68
N PRO A 116 -5.98 3.95 12.19
CA PRO A 116 -6.73 4.94 12.97
C PRO A 116 -7.28 4.45 14.31
N ASP A 117 -7.87 3.25 14.36
CA ASP A 117 -8.40 2.69 15.62
C ASP A 117 -7.29 2.33 16.61
N GLY A 118 -6.17 1.78 16.13
CA GLY A 118 -5.00 1.50 16.95
C GLY A 118 -4.46 2.78 17.58
N CYS A 119 -4.32 3.85 16.77
CA CYS A 119 -3.91 5.17 17.23
C CYS A 119 -4.86 5.72 18.32
N ARG A 120 -6.18 5.63 18.11
CA ARG A 120 -7.17 6.08 19.11
C ARG A 120 -7.08 5.30 20.41
N LYS A 121 -6.91 3.97 20.36
CA LYS A 121 -6.77 3.12 21.54
C LYS A 121 -5.50 3.46 22.32
N ILE A 122 -4.35 3.54 21.65
CA ILE A 122 -3.04 3.88 22.25
C ILE A 122 -3.06 5.27 22.89
N GLU A 123 -3.61 6.26 22.20
CA GLU A 123 -3.70 7.63 22.73
C GLU A 123 -4.57 7.68 24.01
N LYS A 124 -5.69 6.96 24.02
CA LYS A 124 -6.58 6.84 25.18
C LYS A 124 -5.91 6.12 26.35
N GLU A 125 -5.24 5.00 26.09
CA GLU A 125 -4.59 4.16 27.10
C GLU A 125 -3.47 4.92 27.82
N HIS A 126 -2.64 5.65 27.08
CA HIS A 126 -1.53 6.41 27.64
C HIS A 126 -1.88 7.88 27.92
N LYS A 127 -3.16 8.21 28.02
CA LYS A 127 -3.67 9.56 28.41
C LYS A 127 -3.02 10.71 27.61
N GLY A 128 -2.79 10.49 26.32
CA GLY A 128 -2.18 11.46 25.41
C GLY A 128 -0.68 11.69 25.57
N PHE A 129 0.01 10.90 26.40
CA PHE A 129 1.48 10.89 26.49
C PHE A 129 2.13 10.43 25.18
N VAL A 130 1.61 9.33 24.62
CA VAL A 130 1.98 8.87 23.28
C VAL A 130 1.20 9.71 22.26
N LYS A 131 1.92 10.44 21.41
CA LYS A 131 1.31 11.17 20.29
C LYS A 131 1.18 10.26 19.08
N THR A 132 -0.01 10.21 18.50
CA THR A 132 -0.32 9.23 17.45
C THR A 132 -0.48 9.89 16.08
N PHE A 133 -0.12 9.12 15.05
CA PHE A 133 -0.15 9.48 13.64
C PHE A 133 -0.95 8.43 12.89
N MET A 134 -2.18 8.78 12.50
CA MET A 134 -3.10 7.85 11.84
C MET A 134 -3.01 7.88 10.30
N GLY A 135 -2.23 8.81 9.78
CA GLY A 135 -2.10 9.08 8.35
C GLY A 135 -3.12 10.11 7.90
N GLY A 136 -2.67 11.00 7.00
CA GLY A 136 -3.45 12.13 6.50
C GLY A 136 -3.12 13.45 7.17
N GLU A 137 -2.28 13.47 8.21
CA GLU A 137 -1.72 14.70 8.76
C GLU A 137 -0.93 15.48 7.72
N SER A 138 -1.05 16.81 7.73
CA SER A 138 -0.17 17.65 6.91
C SER A 138 1.26 17.63 7.45
N VAL A 139 2.22 18.09 6.64
CA VAL A 139 3.62 18.18 7.08
C VAL A 139 3.76 19.10 8.30
N ARG A 140 3.04 20.24 8.30
CA ARG A 140 3.02 21.16 9.43
C ARG A 140 2.43 20.51 10.68
N GLU A 141 1.29 19.84 10.56
CA GLU A 141 0.67 19.11 11.68
C GLU A 141 1.62 18.04 12.23
N THR A 142 2.30 17.30 11.35
CA THR A 142 3.25 16.25 11.73
C THR A 142 4.40 16.81 12.56
N LEU A 143 5.08 17.85 12.06
CA LEU A 143 6.21 18.49 12.74
C LEU A 143 5.77 19.15 14.06
N THR A 144 4.61 19.80 14.07
CA THR A 144 4.03 20.41 15.28
C THR A 144 3.71 19.35 16.34
N LYS A 145 3.08 18.23 15.95
CA LYS A 145 2.82 17.08 16.85
C LYS A 145 4.11 16.49 17.42
N MET A 146 5.19 16.47 16.63
CA MET A 146 6.52 16.04 17.08
C MET A 146 7.23 17.06 17.98
N GLY A 147 6.67 18.26 18.12
CA GLY A 147 7.17 19.34 18.96
C GLY A 147 8.22 20.21 18.28
N VAL A 148 8.37 20.14 16.96
CA VAL A 148 9.30 21.01 16.23
C VAL A 148 8.79 22.46 16.30
N PRO A 149 9.62 23.43 16.75
CA PRO A 149 9.25 24.84 16.74
C PRO A 149 9.04 25.37 15.32
N GLU A 150 8.07 26.28 15.11
CA GLU A 150 7.74 26.79 13.77
C GLU A 150 8.92 27.51 13.12
N GLU A 151 9.74 28.19 13.91
CA GLU A 151 10.95 28.89 13.46
C GLU A 151 12.04 27.96 12.89
N ARG A 152 11.96 26.65 13.19
CA ARG A 152 12.87 25.62 12.68
C ARG A 152 12.37 24.95 11.40
N ILE A 153 11.14 25.22 10.97
CA ILE A 153 10.55 24.61 9.78
C ILE A 153 10.92 25.45 8.54
N PRO A 154 11.66 24.88 7.56
CA PRO A 154 11.97 25.55 6.30
C PRO A 154 10.72 26.07 5.55
N LYS A 155 10.87 27.21 4.86
CA LYS A 155 9.75 27.90 4.18
C LYS A 155 9.13 27.08 3.04
N ASP A 156 9.95 26.38 2.28
CA ASP A 156 9.57 25.47 1.20
C ASP A 156 8.71 24.28 1.69
N ILE A 157 9.01 23.78 2.89
CA ILE A 157 8.18 22.78 3.58
C ILE A 157 6.81 23.39 3.95
N MET A 158 6.80 24.60 4.49
CA MET A 158 5.57 25.30 4.86
C MET A 158 4.68 25.62 3.65
N GLU A 159 5.25 26.02 2.52
CA GLU A 159 4.53 26.24 1.27
C GLU A 159 3.93 24.93 0.71
N GLY A 160 4.65 23.81 0.85
CA GLY A 160 4.11 22.48 0.55
C GLY A 160 2.92 22.09 1.40
N SER A 161 3.00 22.35 2.71
CA SER A 161 1.90 22.12 3.63
C SER A 161 0.65 22.89 3.20
N ARG A 162 0.78 24.12 2.70
CA ARG A 162 -0.38 24.92 2.24
C ARG A 162 -1.14 24.26 1.08
N TYR A 163 -0.45 23.63 0.13
CA TYR A 163 -1.12 22.88 -0.93
C TYR A 163 -1.91 21.69 -0.38
N ASP A 164 -1.31 20.94 0.55
CA ASP A 164 -1.96 19.81 1.20
C ASP A 164 -3.17 20.25 2.04
N ASP A 165 -3.04 21.36 2.77
CA ASP A 165 -4.12 21.95 3.57
C ASP A 165 -5.29 22.37 2.68
N LEU A 166 -5.03 23.07 1.57
CA LEU A 166 -6.06 23.44 0.58
C LEU A 166 -6.74 22.21 -0.05
N ARG A 167 -5.97 21.15 -0.35
CA ARG A 167 -6.51 19.89 -0.87
C ARG A 167 -7.43 19.22 0.16
N MET A 168 -7.07 19.28 1.45
CA MET A 168 -7.88 18.74 2.54
C MET A 168 -9.14 19.58 2.78
N GLU A 169 -9.06 20.91 2.73
CA GLU A 169 -10.21 21.82 2.77
C GLU A 169 -11.16 21.54 1.61
N PHE A 170 -10.65 21.46 0.38
CA PHE A 170 -11.45 21.07 -0.79
C PHE A 170 -12.16 19.72 -0.58
N GLY A 171 -11.46 18.72 -0.03
CA GLY A 171 -12.06 17.42 0.30
C GLY A 171 -13.19 17.52 1.33
N LYS A 172 -13.03 18.36 2.37
CA LYS A 172 -14.07 18.63 3.37
C LYS A 172 -15.27 19.32 2.73
N ASP A 173 -15.04 20.30 1.87
CA ASP A 173 -16.09 21.02 1.16
C ASP A 173 -16.91 20.07 0.27
N VAL A 174 -16.25 19.16 -0.46
CA VAL A 174 -16.92 18.12 -1.26
C VAL A 174 -17.80 17.21 -0.40
N ILE A 175 -17.30 16.78 0.77
CA ILE A 175 -18.07 15.93 1.70
C ILE A 175 -19.27 16.70 2.27
N GLN A 176 -19.05 17.95 2.70
CA GLN A 176 -20.08 18.78 3.30
C GLN A 176 -21.17 19.18 2.32
N ALA A 177 -20.81 19.44 1.06
CA ALA A 177 -21.76 19.77 0.01
C ALA A 177 -22.70 18.60 -0.32
N GLN A 178 -22.28 17.36 -0.06
CA GLN A 178 -23.08 16.14 -0.30
C GLN A 178 -23.58 15.96 -1.75
N GLU A 179 -23.06 16.73 -2.71
CA GLU A 179 -23.47 16.68 -4.11
C GLU A 179 -23.22 15.31 -4.74
N TYR A 180 -22.24 14.57 -4.23
CA TYR A 180 -21.94 13.19 -4.64
C TYR A 180 -23.12 12.24 -4.42
N ASN A 181 -24.06 12.53 -3.49
CA ASN A 181 -25.28 11.74 -3.31
C ASN A 181 -26.23 11.82 -4.51
N ASN A 182 -26.10 12.84 -5.36
CA ASN A 182 -26.90 13.01 -6.57
C ASN A 182 -26.34 12.22 -7.76
N PHE A 183 -25.11 11.72 -7.68
CA PHE A 183 -24.51 10.92 -8.74
C PHE A 183 -25.18 9.56 -8.81
N LYS A 184 -25.75 9.25 -9.97
CA LYS A 184 -26.37 7.95 -10.22
C LYS A 184 -25.41 7.02 -10.97
N PRO A 185 -25.52 5.70 -10.77
CA PRO A 185 -24.83 4.72 -11.58
C PRO A 185 -25.06 4.95 -13.08
N ILE A 186 -24.02 4.76 -13.88
CA ILE A 186 -24.12 4.88 -15.33
C ILE A 186 -24.51 3.50 -15.89
N ASP A 187 -25.62 3.45 -16.64
CA ASP A 187 -25.98 2.22 -17.34
C ASP A 187 -25.04 1.94 -18.53
N ARG A 188 -24.33 0.81 -18.42
CA ARG A 188 -23.37 0.31 -19.41
C ARG A 188 -23.91 -0.82 -20.28
N SER A 189 -25.14 -1.26 -20.05
CA SER A 189 -25.71 -2.50 -20.63
C SER A 189 -26.11 -2.41 -22.12
N GLY A 190 -25.84 -1.28 -22.78
CA GLY A 190 -26.29 -1.00 -24.15
C GLY A 190 -25.57 -1.76 -25.28
N TYR A 191 -24.92 -2.89 -25.01
CA TYR A 191 -24.34 -3.76 -26.03
C TYR A 191 -24.44 -5.24 -25.64
N LYS A 192 -24.54 -6.11 -26.64
CA LYS A 192 -24.93 -7.53 -26.52
C LYS A 192 -24.08 -8.33 -25.54
N GLU A 193 -22.77 -8.08 -25.49
CA GLU A 193 -21.86 -8.87 -24.67
C GLU A 193 -21.64 -8.33 -23.26
N TYR A 194 -22.29 -7.23 -22.87
CA TYR A 194 -22.16 -6.64 -21.54
C TYR A 194 -22.39 -7.67 -20.43
N GLY A 195 -21.45 -7.76 -19.49
CA GLY A 195 -21.53 -8.67 -18.34
C GLY A 195 -21.49 -10.15 -18.69
N THR A 196 -21.19 -10.53 -19.94
CA THR A 196 -21.01 -11.93 -20.38
C THR A 196 -19.53 -12.31 -20.40
N ARG A 197 -19.22 -13.60 -20.62
CA ARG A 197 -17.83 -14.06 -20.86
C ARG A 197 -17.17 -13.47 -22.10
N LYS A 198 -17.95 -12.85 -23.01
CA LYS A 198 -17.46 -12.18 -24.22
C LYS A 198 -17.33 -10.66 -24.03
N ASP A 199 -17.59 -10.16 -22.83
CA ASP A 199 -17.35 -8.78 -22.47
C ASP A 199 -15.84 -8.48 -22.42
N THR A 200 -15.45 -7.28 -22.84
CA THR A 200 -14.05 -6.83 -22.78
C THR A 200 -13.99 -5.34 -22.47
N VAL A 201 -12.89 -4.90 -21.87
CA VAL A 201 -12.64 -3.47 -21.62
C VAL A 201 -12.69 -2.66 -22.92
N ILE A 202 -12.26 -3.24 -24.04
CA ILE A 202 -12.31 -2.59 -25.35
C ILE A 202 -13.74 -2.38 -25.83
N LYS A 203 -14.61 -3.38 -25.68
CA LYS A 203 -16.04 -3.23 -26.03
C LYS A 203 -16.72 -2.17 -25.16
N ARG A 204 -16.40 -2.12 -23.86
CA ARG A 204 -16.88 -1.06 -22.97
C ARG A 204 -16.42 0.32 -23.39
N LEU A 205 -15.13 0.49 -23.66
CA LEU A 205 -14.57 1.76 -24.12
C LEU A 205 -15.21 2.19 -25.45
N GLN A 206 -15.34 1.28 -26.42
CA GLN A 206 -16.01 1.56 -27.70
C GLN A 206 -17.48 1.94 -27.55
N HIS A 207 -18.22 1.28 -26.66
CA HIS A 207 -19.61 1.65 -26.36
C HIS A 207 -19.67 3.04 -25.70
N ASN A 208 -18.78 3.29 -24.74
CA ASN A 208 -18.70 4.53 -23.98
C ASN A 208 -18.31 5.74 -24.85
N MET A 209 -17.47 5.55 -25.88
CA MET A 209 -17.10 6.60 -26.83
C MET A 209 -18.26 7.03 -27.77
N LYS A 210 -19.38 6.29 -27.82
CA LYS A 210 -20.57 6.67 -28.63
C LYS A 210 -21.46 7.70 -27.94
N LYS A 211 -21.24 7.96 -26.66
CA LYS A 211 -21.95 8.94 -25.82
C LYS A 211 -20.93 9.98 -25.31
N PRO A 212 -21.34 11.08 -24.68
CA PRO A 212 -20.42 11.94 -23.92
C PRO A 212 -19.55 11.07 -23.01
N PHE A 213 -18.23 11.22 -23.16
CA PHE A 213 -17.27 10.30 -22.56
C PHE A 213 -17.35 10.35 -21.03
N MET A 214 -17.54 9.19 -20.43
CA MET A 214 -17.43 8.99 -18.98
C MET A 214 -16.34 7.95 -18.72
N PRO A 215 -15.35 8.20 -17.85
CA PRO A 215 -14.30 7.22 -17.59
C PRO A 215 -14.88 5.88 -17.11
N LEU A 216 -14.17 4.78 -17.40
CA LEU A 216 -14.49 3.50 -16.76
C LEU A 216 -13.94 3.52 -15.33
N MET A 217 -14.78 3.17 -14.36
CA MET A 217 -14.41 3.21 -12.95
C MET A 217 -13.84 1.86 -12.49
N ARG A 218 -12.69 1.90 -11.83
CA ARG A 218 -12.00 0.72 -11.29
C ARG A 218 -11.72 0.90 -9.81
N ALA A 219 -12.00 -0.12 -9.00
CA ALA A 219 -11.50 -0.23 -7.64
C ALA A 219 -10.56 -1.44 -7.51
N ASP A 220 -9.47 -1.29 -6.76
CA ASP A 220 -8.64 -2.40 -6.29
C ASP A 220 -9.04 -2.71 -4.85
N VAL A 221 -9.57 -3.91 -4.64
CA VAL A 221 -10.26 -4.26 -3.40
C VAL A 221 -9.69 -5.57 -2.87
N GLY A 222 -9.25 -5.55 -1.62
CA GLY A 222 -8.74 -6.72 -0.94
C GLY A 222 -8.85 -6.59 0.57
N PRO A 223 -10.03 -6.85 1.16
CA PRO A 223 -10.17 -6.87 2.61
C PRO A 223 -9.16 -7.84 3.22
N TYR A 224 -8.62 -7.46 4.37
CA TYR A 224 -7.73 -8.28 5.14
C TYR A 224 -8.09 -8.16 6.61
N SER A 225 -8.23 -9.31 7.26
CA SER A 225 -8.30 -9.41 8.69
C SER A 225 -7.31 -10.48 9.16
N SER A 226 -6.54 -10.17 10.19
CA SER A 226 -5.63 -11.14 10.82
C SER A 226 -6.34 -12.12 11.76
N THR A 227 -7.61 -11.87 12.07
CA THR A 227 -8.41 -12.69 13.01
C THR A 227 -9.41 -13.60 12.32
N VAL A 228 -9.58 -13.46 11.00
CA VAL A 228 -10.53 -14.25 10.20
C VAL A 228 -9.75 -15.30 9.43
N ASP A 229 -10.28 -16.51 9.39
CA ASP A 229 -9.66 -17.57 8.61
C ASP A 229 -9.71 -17.28 7.11
N ARG A 230 -8.92 -18.04 6.35
CA ARG A 230 -8.80 -17.88 4.90
C ARG A 230 -10.13 -18.03 4.18
N LEU A 231 -10.94 -19.03 4.52
CA LEU A 231 -12.18 -19.34 3.80
C LEU A 231 -13.24 -18.29 4.07
N ASP A 232 -13.33 -17.81 5.30
CA ASP A 232 -14.24 -16.73 5.66
C ASP A 232 -13.81 -15.40 5.03
N SER A 233 -12.51 -15.14 4.90
CA SER A 233 -11.99 -13.99 4.13
C SER A 233 -12.42 -14.04 2.65
N ILE A 234 -12.44 -15.23 2.04
CA ILE A 234 -12.92 -15.43 0.67
C ILE A 234 -14.43 -15.18 0.58
N LYS A 235 -15.22 -15.69 1.54
CA LYS A 235 -16.67 -15.45 1.59
C LYS A 235 -17.00 -13.97 1.74
N GLU A 236 -16.27 -13.26 2.61
CA GLU A 236 -16.40 -11.82 2.80
C GLU A 236 -16.14 -11.08 1.49
N PHE A 237 -15.03 -11.38 0.81
CA PHE A 237 -14.71 -10.74 -0.46
C PHE A 237 -15.75 -11.04 -1.56
N ILE A 238 -16.30 -12.26 -1.61
CA ILE A 238 -17.41 -12.61 -2.51
C ILE A 238 -18.66 -11.78 -2.19
N SER A 239 -18.96 -11.54 -0.92
CA SER A 239 -20.07 -10.66 -0.52
C SER A 239 -19.84 -9.23 -1.00
N TRP A 240 -18.64 -8.69 -0.79
CA TRP A 240 -18.26 -7.35 -1.26
C TRP A 240 -18.33 -7.24 -2.79
N ALA A 241 -17.88 -8.27 -3.51
CA ALA A 241 -17.95 -8.31 -4.97
C ALA A 241 -19.40 -8.20 -5.48
N LYS A 242 -20.35 -8.88 -4.83
CA LYS A 242 -21.79 -8.78 -5.16
C LYS A 242 -22.34 -7.39 -4.89
N GLU A 243 -21.98 -6.79 -3.76
CA GLU A 243 -22.42 -5.45 -3.38
C GLU A 243 -21.88 -4.38 -4.34
N LEU A 244 -20.58 -4.45 -4.65
CA LEU A 244 -19.94 -3.54 -5.61
C LEU A 244 -20.54 -3.67 -7.02
N ALA A 245 -20.88 -4.90 -7.44
CA ALA A 245 -21.50 -5.16 -8.72
C ALA A 245 -22.94 -4.63 -8.78
N SER A 246 -23.73 -4.83 -7.72
CA SER A 246 -25.13 -4.38 -7.66
C SER A 246 -25.26 -2.87 -7.50
N ALA A 247 -24.28 -2.21 -6.88
CA ALA A 247 -24.26 -0.76 -6.73
C ALA A 247 -24.12 0.00 -8.06
N GLY A 248 -23.52 -0.62 -9.09
CA GLY A 248 -23.47 -0.08 -10.46
C GLY A 248 -22.49 1.09 -10.69
N TYR A 249 -21.70 1.49 -9.70
CA TYR A 249 -20.72 2.58 -9.82
C TYR A 249 -19.37 2.14 -10.39
N LEU A 250 -19.09 0.84 -10.42
CA LEU A 250 -17.85 0.29 -10.94
C LEU A 250 -18.07 -0.35 -12.31
N ASP A 251 -17.05 -0.24 -13.15
CA ASP A 251 -16.93 -1.00 -14.40
C ASP A 251 -16.01 -2.21 -14.21
N ILE A 252 -14.97 -2.05 -13.39
CA ILE A 252 -13.91 -3.04 -13.19
C ILE A 252 -13.64 -3.26 -11.69
N LEU A 253 -13.64 -4.51 -11.27
CA LEU A 253 -13.14 -4.94 -9.96
C LEU A 253 -11.75 -5.55 -10.14
N SER A 254 -10.74 -4.90 -9.56
CA SER A 254 -9.41 -5.47 -9.42
C SER A 254 -9.31 -6.17 -8.07
N ILE A 255 -8.98 -7.47 -8.09
CA ILE A 255 -8.78 -8.27 -6.91
C ILE A 255 -7.41 -7.90 -6.31
N GLY A 256 -7.44 -7.26 -5.15
CA GLY A 256 -6.27 -7.03 -4.29
C GLY A 256 -5.89 -8.34 -3.61
N THR A 257 -5.34 -9.27 -4.38
CA THR A 257 -4.93 -10.60 -3.89
C THR A 257 -3.83 -10.50 -2.87
N SER A 258 -3.75 -11.52 -2.04
CA SER A 258 -2.77 -11.55 -0.99
C SER A 258 -1.35 -11.77 -1.50
N GLN A 259 -0.35 -11.43 -0.67
CA GLN A 259 1.04 -11.69 -1.03
C GLN A 259 1.27 -13.18 -1.32
N LEU A 260 0.69 -14.07 -0.50
CA LEU A 260 0.79 -15.51 -0.69
C LEU A 260 0.07 -15.98 -1.96
N SER A 261 -1.07 -15.38 -2.30
CA SER A 261 -1.74 -15.61 -3.58
C SER A 261 -0.87 -15.25 -4.79
N GLN A 262 0.02 -14.28 -4.66
CA GLN A 262 0.94 -13.88 -5.73
C GLN A 262 2.20 -14.77 -5.75
N SER A 263 2.75 -15.13 -4.59
CA SER A 263 4.05 -15.83 -4.49
C SER A 263 3.98 -17.35 -4.41
N ASN A 264 2.86 -17.91 -3.92
CA ASN A 264 2.70 -19.33 -3.56
C ASN A 264 1.32 -19.89 -3.98
N PHE A 265 0.74 -19.38 -5.06
CA PHE A 265 -0.56 -19.88 -5.54
C PHE A 265 -0.54 -21.39 -5.82
N GLY A 266 -1.54 -22.09 -5.30
CA GLY A 266 -1.70 -23.54 -5.42
C GLY A 266 -0.80 -24.37 -4.51
N GLU A 267 0.00 -23.74 -3.65
CA GLU A 267 0.84 -24.41 -2.65
C GLU A 267 0.13 -24.48 -1.28
N ASP A 268 0.57 -25.40 -0.42
CA ASP A 268 0.23 -25.35 1.01
C ASP A 268 1.05 -24.23 1.68
N TRP A 269 0.36 -23.31 2.32
CA TRP A 269 0.97 -22.13 2.94
C TRP A 269 1.44 -22.39 4.37
N GLY A 270 0.94 -23.44 5.04
CA GLY A 270 1.23 -23.69 6.46
C GLY A 270 1.02 -22.43 7.32
N ASP A 271 1.99 -22.15 8.20
CA ASP A 271 1.97 -21.00 9.12
C ASP A 271 2.55 -19.71 8.51
N LYS A 272 2.72 -19.63 7.18
CA LYS A 272 3.26 -18.42 6.55
C LYS A 272 2.34 -17.22 6.80
N PRO A 273 2.86 -16.08 7.29
CA PRO A 273 2.03 -14.92 7.56
C PRO A 273 1.52 -14.31 6.26
N ASN A 274 0.21 -14.14 6.14
CA ASN A 274 -0.36 -13.42 5.02
C ASN A 274 -0.12 -11.90 5.17
N GLY A 275 0.50 -11.28 4.18
CA GLY A 275 0.94 -9.87 4.18
C GLY A 275 -0.16 -8.83 3.90
N GLY A 276 -1.43 -9.23 3.89
CA GLY A 276 -2.58 -8.41 3.46
C GLY A 276 -3.18 -8.90 2.14
N GLY A 277 -4.43 -8.54 1.85
CA GLY A 277 -5.17 -8.89 0.62
C GLY A 277 -5.95 -10.22 0.66
N VAL A 278 -6.75 -10.46 -0.37
CA VAL A 278 -7.66 -11.62 -0.48
C VAL A 278 -6.85 -12.91 -0.67
N PRO A 279 -6.98 -13.92 0.21
CA PRO A 279 -6.14 -15.11 0.22
C PRO A 279 -6.59 -16.19 -0.79
N VAL A 280 -6.77 -15.82 -2.07
CA VAL A 280 -7.17 -16.74 -3.16
C VAL A 280 -6.05 -17.74 -3.44
N ASN A 281 -6.35 -19.03 -3.47
CA ASN A 281 -5.36 -20.11 -3.66
C ASN A 281 -5.80 -21.18 -4.67
N SER A 282 -7.00 -21.07 -5.26
CA SER A 282 -7.45 -22.04 -6.28
C SER A 282 -8.17 -21.40 -7.48
N PRO A 283 -8.18 -22.06 -8.67
CA PRO A 283 -8.95 -21.61 -9.83
C PRO A 283 -10.46 -21.51 -9.59
N GLU A 284 -11.00 -22.37 -8.73
CA GLU A 284 -12.43 -22.43 -8.38
C GLU A 284 -12.82 -21.17 -7.61
N GLU A 285 -12.00 -20.73 -6.66
CA GLU A 285 -12.24 -19.49 -5.90
C GLU A 285 -12.23 -18.26 -6.80
N TYR A 286 -11.30 -18.20 -7.77
CA TYR A 286 -11.33 -17.17 -8.81
C TYR A 286 -12.63 -17.20 -9.62
N SER A 287 -13.11 -18.39 -9.99
CA SER A 287 -14.37 -18.55 -10.73
C SER A 287 -15.58 -18.11 -9.90
N MET A 288 -15.60 -18.42 -8.60
CA MET A 288 -16.64 -17.97 -7.67
C MET A 288 -16.67 -16.44 -7.55
N ILE A 289 -15.51 -15.81 -7.44
CA ILE A 289 -15.37 -14.35 -7.43
C ILE A 289 -15.90 -13.76 -8.75
N TRP A 290 -15.53 -14.36 -9.90
CA TRP A 290 -15.98 -13.88 -11.20
C TRP A 290 -17.51 -13.89 -11.31
N GLU A 291 -18.17 -14.98 -10.93
CA GLU A 291 -19.63 -15.07 -10.98
C GLU A 291 -20.30 -14.07 -10.03
N ALA A 292 -19.76 -13.92 -8.82
CA ALA A 292 -20.28 -12.99 -7.82
C ALA A 292 -20.17 -11.51 -8.24
N ALA A 293 -19.10 -11.16 -8.96
CA ALA A 293 -18.80 -9.79 -9.36
C ALA A 293 -19.52 -9.36 -10.64
N ARG A 294 -20.31 -10.23 -11.30
CA ARG A 294 -20.99 -9.86 -12.55
C ARG A 294 -22.02 -8.74 -12.30
N PRO A 295 -22.09 -7.72 -13.18
CA PRO A 295 -21.52 -7.68 -14.52
C PRO A 295 -20.11 -7.07 -14.61
N LEU A 296 -19.39 -6.80 -13.52
CA LEU A 296 -18.07 -6.16 -13.55
C LEU A 296 -17.04 -6.94 -14.38
N LEU A 297 -16.12 -6.22 -15.00
CA LEU A 297 -14.90 -6.81 -15.55
C LEU A 297 -13.93 -7.11 -14.41
N ILE A 298 -13.25 -8.25 -14.45
CA ILE A 298 -12.35 -8.68 -13.36
C ILE A 298 -10.89 -8.57 -13.79
N ARG A 299 -10.07 -8.06 -12.87
CA ARG A 299 -8.62 -7.94 -13.01
C ARG A 299 -7.95 -8.47 -11.74
N THR A 300 -6.72 -8.96 -11.86
CA THR A 300 -5.86 -9.28 -10.71
C THR A 300 -4.41 -8.97 -11.10
N TYR A 301 -3.52 -8.78 -10.12
CA TYR A 301 -2.09 -8.68 -10.39
C TYR A 301 -1.53 -10.05 -10.76
N ALA A 302 -0.47 -10.07 -11.57
CA ALA A 302 0.24 -11.31 -11.88
C ALA A 302 0.95 -11.87 -10.64
N GLY A 303 1.10 -13.19 -10.60
CA GLY A 303 1.96 -13.83 -9.62
C GLY A 303 3.44 -13.56 -9.86
N THR A 304 4.28 -14.02 -8.95
CA THR A 304 5.74 -13.85 -9.00
C THR A 304 6.48 -15.14 -9.40
N LYS A 305 5.72 -16.22 -9.62
CA LYS A 305 6.19 -17.56 -10.02
C LYS A 305 5.14 -18.17 -10.95
N ASN A 306 5.55 -19.03 -11.88
CA ASN A 306 4.65 -19.71 -12.84
C ASN A 306 3.76 -18.71 -13.61
N ILE A 307 4.34 -17.58 -14.01
CA ILE A 307 3.60 -16.41 -14.51
C ILE A 307 2.80 -16.74 -15.78
N PRO A 308 3.34 -17.47 -16.78
CA PRO A 308 2.55 -17.90 -17.94
C PRO A 308 1.35 -18.76 -17.59
N GLN A 309 1.52 -19.72 -16.67
CA GLN A 309 0.45 -20.64 -16.25
C GLN A 309 -0.66 -19.91 -15.49
N LEU A 310 -0.30 -18.97 -14.62
CA LEU A 310 -1.26 -18.13 -13.92
C LEU A 310 -2.04 -17.23 -14.89
N ALA A 311 -1.37 -16.65 -15.88
CA ALA A 311 -2.04 -15.85 -16.91
C ALA A 311 -3.09 -16.67 -17.68
N GLU A 312 -2.76 -17.91 -18.04
CA GLU A 312 -3.73 -18.82 -18.67
C GLU A 312 -4.91 -19.15 -17.75
N MET A 313 -4.63 -19.43 -16.48
CA MET A 313 -5.68 -19.68 -15.50
C MET A 313 -6.62 -18.48 -15.36
N TYR A 314 -6.09 -17.25 -15.27
CA TYR A 314 -6.91 -16.03 -15.17
C TYR A 314 -7.80 -15.79 -16.39
N GLU A 315 -7.33 -16.14 -17.59
CA GLU A 315 -8.16 -16.11 -18.80
C GLU A 315 -9.32 -17.11 -18.72
N ASN A 316 -9.07 -18.28 -18.15
CA ASN A 316 -10.05 -19.37 -18.06
C ASN A 316 -11.08 -19.12 -16.96
N THR A 317 -10.67 -18.65 -15.79
CA THR A 317 -11.53 -18.49 -14.62
C THR A 317 -12.25 -17.15 -14.62
N ILE A 318 -11.50 -16.04 -14.60
CA ILE A 318 -12.04 -14.68 -14.43
C ILE A 318 -12.17 -13.88 -15.72
N LYS A 319 -11.82 -14.46 -16.88
CA LYS A 319 -11.80 -13.77 -18.17
C LYS A 319 -11.10 -12.41 -18.08
N ILE A 320 -9.94 -12.41 -17.42
CA ILE A 320 -9.22 -11.21 -16.99
C ILE A 320 -9.27 -10.08 -18.05
N CYS A 321 -9.68 -8.88 -17.65
CA CYS A 321 -10.00 -7.83 -18.60
C CYS A 321 -8.76 -7.19 -19.25
N TRP A 322 -7.62 -7.24 -18.56
CA TRP A 322 -6.27 -7.08 -19.10
C TRP A 322 -5.24 -7.67 -18.14
N HIS A 323 -4.06 -8.02 -18.66
CA HIS A 323 -2.96 -8.50 -17.83
C HIS A 323 -2.06 -7.36 -17.42
N ALA A 324 -1.55 -7.39 -16.18
CA ALA A 324 -0.60 -6.42 -15.65
C ALA A 324 0.68 -7.12 -15.19
N LEU A 325 1.82 -6.72 -15.75
CA LEU A 325 3.10 -7.39 -15.55
C LEU A 325 4.20 -6.42 -15.10
N SER A 326 5.06 -6.88 -14.20
CA SER A 326 6.09 -6.06 -13.56
C SER A 326 7.49 -6.54 -13.97
N LEU A 327 7.99 -6.01 -15.09
CA LEU A 327 9.16 -6.57 -15.79
C LEU A 327 10.45 -6.62 -14.95
N TRP A 328 10.73 -5.57 -14.17
CA TRP A 328 11.97 -5.42 -13.41
C TRP A 328 11.83 -5.67 -11.90
N TRP A 329 10.60 -5.92 -11.42
CA TRP A 329 10.26 -6.00 -10.00
C TRP A 329 9.56 -7.32 -9.67
N PHE A 330 9.19 -7.52 -8.41
CA PHE A 330 8.57 -8.74 -7.90
C PHE A 330 9.41 -10.00 -8.15
N ASN A 331 10.71 -9.88 -7.85
CA ASN A 331 11.72 -10.90 -8.09
C ASN A 331 12.74 -10.87 -6.94
N LYS A 332 13.92 -11.47 -7.10
CA LYS A 332 14.94 -11.50 -6.05
C LYS A 332 15.46 -10.10 -5.66
N LEU A 333 15.45 -9.14 -6.58
CA LEU A 333 15.99 -7.79 -6.33
C LEU A 333 15.21 -7.03 -5.25
N ASP A 334 13.91 -7.27 -5.14
CA ASP A 334 13.04 -6.65 -4.14
C ASP A 334 12.48 -7.66 -3.13
N GLY A 335 13.02 -8.89 -3.12
CA GLY A 335 12.66 -9.95 -2.17
C GLY A 335 11.23 -10.47 -2.32
N ARG A 336 10.53 -10.16 -3.42
CA ARG A 336 9.11 -10.46 -3.60
C ARG A 336 8.83 -11.64 -4.51
N GLY A 337 9.85 -12.20 -5.16
CA GLY A 337 9.71 -13.37 -6.02
C GLY A 337 10.96 -14.26 -6.07
N PRO A 338 10.81 -15.53 -6.46
CA PRO A 338 11.90 -16.50 -6.46
C PRO A 338 12.85 -16.38 -7.66
N TYR A 339 12.48 -15.67 -8.72
CA TYR A 339 13.31 -15.56 -9.92
C TYR A 339 14.36 -14.45 -9.78
N ASP A 340 15.54 -14.66 -10.36
CA ASP A 340 16.43 -13.53 -10.66
C ASP A 340 15.82 -12.65 -11.78
N LEU A 341 16.40 -11.46 -12.00
CA LEU A 341 15.88 -10.51 -12.99
C LEU A 341 15.81 -11.09 -14.41
N TYR A 342 16.83 -11.85 -14.82
CA TYR A 342 16.89 -12.38 -16.19
C TYR A 342 15.82 -13.45 -16.41
N THR A 343 15.72 -14.40 -15.48
CA THR A 343 14.67 -15.43 -15.47
C THR A 343 13.27 -14.79 -15.40
N ASN A 344 13.10 -13.74 -14.58
CA ASN A 344 11.84 -13.00 -14.48
C ASN A 344 11.45 -12.39 -15.83
N LEU A 345 12.38 -11.73 -16.52
CA LEU A 345 12.14 -11.15 -17.84
C LEU A 345 11.76 -12.22 -18.89
N GLN A 346 12.39 -13.40 -18.84
CA GLN A 346 12.04 -14.51 -19.73
C GLN A 346 10.61 -15.01 -19.51
N GLN A 347 10.21 -15.21 -18.24
CA GLN A 347 8.83 -15.57 -17.87
C GLN A 347 7.83 -14.54 -18.38
N HIS A 348 8.10 -13.25 -18.17
CA HIS A 348 7.26 -12.16 -18.63
C HIS A 348 7.13 -12.08 -20.16
N ILE A 349 8.22 -12.33 -20.90
CA ILE A 349 8.21 -12.42 -22.37
C ILE A 349 7.34 -13.59 -22.86
N GLU A 350 7.46 -14.75 -22.22
CA GLU A 350 6.63 -15.91 -22.51
C GLU A 350 5.15 -15.61 -22.25
N THR A 351 4.84 -14.99 -21.11
CA THR A 351 3.49 -14.55 -20.77
C THR A 351 2.94 -13.56 -21.78
N MET A 352 3.72 -12.55 -22.20
CA MET A 352 3.27 -11.59 -23.23
C MET A 352 2.92 -12.25 -24.56
N LYS A 353 3.68 -13.28 -24.99
CA LYS A 353 3.35 -14.06 -26.19
C LYS A 353 2.03 -14.82 -26.03
N TYR A 354 1.74 -15.34 -24.83
CA TYR A 354 0.45 -15.96 -24.53
C TYR A 354 -0.69 -14.92 -24.57
N ILE A 355 -0.54 -13.79 -23.89
CA ILE A 355 -1.52 -12.68 -23.87
C ILE A 355 -1.83 -12.18 -25.29
N ALA A 356 -0.81 -12.09 -26.15
CA ALA A 356 -1.02 -11.71 -27.55
C ALA A 356 -1.96 -12.67 -28.30
N LYS A 357 -1.91 -13.98 -28.00
CA LYS A 357 -2.81 -14.99 -28.59
C LYS A 357 -4.24 -14.86 -28.10
N THR A 358 -4.45 -14.43 -26.85
CA THR A 358 -5.80 -14.20 -26.30
C THR A 358 -6.40 -12.86 -26.71
N ASN A 359 -5.61 -12.01 -27.38
CA ASN A 359 -5.99 -10.68 -27.86
C ASN A 359 -6.51 -9.78 -26.71
N LYS A 360 -6.01 -9.98 -25.48
CA LYS A 360 -6.27 -9.12 -24.34
C LYS A 360 -5.33 -7.92 -24.31
N PRO A 361 -5.78 -6.78 -23.76
CA PRO A 361 -4.89 -5.66 -23.48
C PRO A 361 -3.84 -6.04 -22.42
N PHE A 362 -2.77 -5.24 -22.40
CA PHE A 362 -1.64 -5.44 -21.53
C PHE A 362 -1.23 -4.11 -20.88
N GLU A 363 -0.97 -4.15 -19.58
CA GLU A 363 -0.46 -3.05 -18.77
C GLU A 363 0.96 -3.38 -18.31
N ALA A 364 1.93 -2.51 -18.63
CA ALA A 364 3.26 -2.62 -18.02
C ALA A 364 3.26 -1.88 -16.69
N ASN A 365 3.30 -2.64 -15.60
CA ASN A 365 3.38 -2.12 -14.25
C ASN A 365 4.84 -1.75 -13.94
N VAL A 366 5.39 -0.73 -14.62
CA VAL A 366 6.82 -0.35 -14.56
C VAL A 366 7.04 1.12 -14.20
N PRO A 367 6.48 2.10 -14.94
CA PRO A 367 6.97 3.48 -14.83
C PRO A 367 6.83 4.07 -13.43
N HIS A 368 5.70 3.79 -12.77
CA HIS A 368 5.47 4.23 -11.39
C HIS A 368 6.37 3.53 -10.37
N HIS A 369 6.93 2.35 -10.63
CA HIS A 369 7.89 1.76 -9.70
C HIS A 369 9.17 2.58 -9.58
N PHE A 370 9.59 3.19 -10.69
CA PHE A 370 10.71 4.12 -10.70
C PHE A 370 10.30 5.46 -10.07
N ALA A 371 9.17 6.04 -10.45
CA ALA A 371 8.70 7.29 -9.86
C ALA A 371 8.50 7.20 -8.33
N PHE A 372 7.93 6.10 -7.83
CA PHE A 372 7.77 5.87 -6.39
C PHE A 372 9.09 5.74 -5.63
N ARG A 373 10.21 5.54 -6.34
CA ARG A 373 11.56 5.47 -5.78
C ARG A 373 12.38 6.71 -6.09
N GLY A 374 11.73 7.81 -6.46
CA GLY A 374 12.37 9.11 -6.70
C GLY A 374 13.15 9.19 -8.00
N ALA A 375 12.82 8.36 -9.00
CA ALA A 375 13.41 8.51 -10.33
C ALA A 375 12.89 9.78 -11.02
N ASP A 376 13.71 10.35 -11.90
CA ASP A 376 13.35 11.52 -12.70
C ASP A 376 12.33 11.20 -13.81
N ASP A 377 11.73 12.25 -14.37
CA ASP A 377 10.73 12.14 -15.44
C ASP A 377 11.27 11.45 -16.70
N VAL A 378 12.57 11.60 -17.02
CA VAL A 378 13.17 10.93 -18.17
C VAL A 378 13.22 9.43 -17.93
N THR A 379 13.60 8.99 -16.72
CA THR A 379 13.55 7.57 -16.34
C THR A 379 12.12 7.01 -16.40
N TYR A 380 11.12 7.77 -15.94
CA TYR A 380 9.71 7.39 -16.07
C TYR A 380 9.31 7.19 -17.54
N ILE A 381 9.60 8.16 -18.41
CA ILE A 381 9.24 8.13 -19.84
C ILE A 381 9.98 7.00 -20.58
N VAL A 382 11.28 6.85 -20.35
CA VAL A 382 12.11 5.83 -21.02
C VAL A 382 11.65 4.43 -20.64
N SER A 383 11.38 4.17 -19.35
CA SER A 383 10.90 2.85 -18.89
C SER A 383 9.51 2.53 -19.45
N ALA A 384 8.61 3.51 -19.56
CA ALA A 384 7.32 3.36 -20.22
C ALA A 384 7.46 3.02 -21.71
N TYR A 385 8.33 3.73 -22.42
CA TYR A 385 8.57 3.48 -23.84
C TYR A 385 9.18 2.09 -24.10
N LEU A 386 10.19 1.70 -23.31
CA LEU A 386 10.85 0.40 -23.46
C LEU A 386 9.89 -0.76 -23.20
N SER A 387 9.06 -0.66 -22.15
CA SER A 387 8.07 -1.69 -21.84
C SER A 387 6.96 -1.78 -22.92
N ALA A 388 6.45 -0.65 -23.41
CA ALA A 388 5.49 -0.63 -24.52
C ALA A 388 6.08 -1.19 -25.83
N LYS A 389 7.35 -0.86 -26.13
CA LYS A 389 8.07 -1.38 -27.30
C LYS A 389 8.26 -2.89 -27.21
N LEU A 390 8.60 -3.42 -26.03
CA LEU A 390 8.70 -4.86 -25.80
C LEU A 390 7.34 -5.55 -26.00
N ALA A 391 6.27 -5.02 -25.39
CA ALA A 391 4.91 -5.54 -25.55
C ALA A 391 4.50 -5.59 -27.03
N LYS A 392 4.73 -4.51 -27.79
CA LYS A 392 4.49 -4.45 -29.23
C LYS A 392 5.26 -5.53 -29.99
N LYS A 393 6.55 -5.73 -29.68
CA LYS A 393 7.38 -6.78 -30.29
C LYS A 393 6.87 -8.19 -30.00
N MET A 394 6.24 -8.41 -28.85
CA MET A 394 5.66 -9.71 -28.47
C MET A 394 4.25 -9.95 -29.03
N GLY A 395 3.70 -9.00 -29.80
CA GLY A 395 2.40 -9.15 -30.48
C GLY A 395 1.21 -8.54 -29.74
N ILE A 396 1.44 -7.81 -28.64
CA ILE A 396 0.39 -7.07 -27.96
C ILE A 396 -0.15 -5.96 -28.87
N LYS A 397 -1.48 -5.95 -29.06
CA LYS A 397 -2.16 -4.96 -29.92
C LYS A 397 -2.70 -3.75 -29.16
N THR A 398 -3.07 -3.94 -27.90
CA THR A 398 -3.57 -2.85 -27.05
C THR A 398 -2.73 -2.76 -25.80
N PHE A 399 -2.11 -1.60 -25.60
CA PHE A 399 -1.32 -1.28 -24.42
C PHE A 399 -2.09 -0.32 -23.52
N ILE A 400 -2.20 -0.63 -22.24
CA ILE A 400 -2.75 0.23 -21.20
C ILE A 400 -1.57 0.90 -20.50
N LEU A 401 -1.41 2.20 -20.72
CA LEU A 401 -0.44 3.00 -19.99
C LEU A 401 -1.06 3.47 -18.68
N GLN A 402 -0.46 3.09 -17.57
CA GLN A 402 -0.86 3.55 -16.25
C GLN A 402 -0.11 4.84 -15.90
N ASN A 403 -0.85 5.92 -15.69
CA ASN A 403 -0.33 7.19 -15.18
C ASN A 403 -0.91 7.44 -13.78
N MET A 404 -0.08 7.91 -12.86
CA MET A 404 -0.51 8.32 -11.52
C MET A 404 -0.42 9.84 -11.43
N LEU A 405 -1.56 10.48 -11.24
CA LEU A 405 -1.68 11.92 -11.12
C LEU A 405 -1.80 12.21 -9.61
N ASN A 406 -0.80 12.87 -9.02
CA ASN A 406 -0.65 13.15 -7.57
C ASN A 406 0.01 12.04 -6.72
N THR A 407 1.18 11.55 -7.12
CA THR A 407 2.07 10.86 -6.17
C THR A 407 2.57 11.85 -5.11
N PRO A 408 2.78 11.46 -3.83
CA PRO A 408 3.25 12.37 -2.79
C PRO A 408 4.49 13.15 -3.23
N ARG A 409 4.57 14.42 -2.82
CA ARG A 409 5.62 15.40 -3.20
C ARG A 409 7.05 14.87 -3.07
N SER A 410 7.29 13.91 -2.16
CA SER A 410 8.56 13.22 -1.97
C SER A 410 9.00 12.29 -3.12
N THR A 411 8.33 12.33 -4.27
CA THR A 411 8.72 11.62 -5.50
C THR A 411 9.23 12.56 -6.60
N TRP A 412 9.34 13.85 -6.32
CA TRP A 412 9.89 14.85 -7.24
C TRP A 412 11.16 15.46 -6.65
N GLY A 413 12.28 15.23 -7.34
CA GLY A 413 13.50 16.05 -7.38
C GLY A 413 14.12 16.49 -6.07
#